data_AF-A0A5E9G2W2-F1
#
_entry.id   AF-A0A5E9G2W2-F1
#
_cell.length_a   1.000
_cell.length_b   1.000
_cell.length_c   1.000
_cell.angle_alpha   90.00
_cell.angle_beta   90.00
_cell.angle_gamma   90.00
#
_symmetry.space_group_name_H-M   'P 1'
#
loop_
_entity.id
_entity.type
_entity.pdbx_description
1 polymer ?
#
loop_
_entity_poly.entity_id
_entity_poly.type
_entity_poly.pdbx_seq_one_letter_code
_entity_poly.pdbx_strand_id
1 'polypeptide(L)'
;MATLTEILILHGLLPIEALDTLLAGDPADEGAVRRLVDSGIITELQFAKARAAQANLPFVELLEYAVEASALALVSPLVCRRHEVLPIGIEGGRLVLAMVDPGNVFALDDVGEASRMRVSAVVAERSDLLAAIARFHRADDELSNLTTTLEEEHDSILSTPDPSDEASDDAAPIVRFVNLLVSQAIQDKASDIHIEPGEVSLRVRYRIDGVLHEMPSAPKSIQNGVISRLKIMADIDIAERRKPQDGRMSVSHGGRKIDLRDLSLLDHNYDAFKAAYSKPYGMILVTGPTGSGKSTTLYTTLYSVARPEINVITVEDPERLVLHPRLGQPPSRDILQLVEQPGGEFTLVDLGDAHIDPDLFAFAAAYLPLGALAGVLLGAER
;
A
#
# COMPACT_ATOMS: atom_id res chain seq x y z
N MET A 1 42.05 20.27 4.01
CA MET A 1 41.35 19.11 3.43
C MET A 1 41.87 18.93 2.01
N ALA A 2 42.01 17.70 1.54
CA ALA A 2 42.35 17.48 0.13
C ALA A 2 41.24 18.05 -0.75
N THR A 3 41.58 18.65 -1.90
CA THR A 3 40.58 19.13 -2.84
C THR A 3 39.93 17.96 -3.58
N LEU A 4 38.74 18.15 -4.17
CA LEU A 4 38.09 17.12 -4.99
C LEU A 4 39.00 16.66 -6.14
N THR A 5 39.73 17.60 -6.75
CA THR A 5 40.70 17.32 -7.80
C THR A 5 41.84 16.43 -7.30
N GLU A 6 42.41 16.72 -6.13
CA GLU A 6 43.47 15.88 -5.53
C GLU A 6 42.97 14.47 -5.26
N ILE A 7 41.73 14.33 -4.77
CA ILE A 7 41.11 13.03 -4.49
C ILE A 7 40.89 12.24 -5.78
N LEU A 8 40.39 12.89 -6.84
CA LEU A 8 40.21 12.25 -8.15
C LEU A 8 41.54 11.73 -8.71
N ILE A 9 42.63 12.48 -8.53
CA ILE A 9 43.98 12.07 -8.95
C ILE A 9 44.49 10.90 -8.09
N LEU A 10 44.40 11.02 -6.75
CA LEU A 10 44.90 10.00 -5.82
C LEU A 10 44.19 8.65 -5.97
N HIS A 11 42.90 8.67 -6.31
CA HIS A 11 42.11 7.47 -6.54
C HIS A 11 42.16 6.96 -8.00
N GLY A 12 42.95 7.61 -8.87
CA GLY A 12 43.09 7.22 -10.28
C GLY A 12 41.79 7.37 -11.10
N LEU A 13 40.90 8.25 -10.67
CA LEU A 13 39.60 8.48 -11.30
C LEU A 13 39.67 9.56 -12.40
N LEU A 14 40.77 10.31 -12.46
CA LEU A 14 41.02 11.34 -13.47
C LEU A 14 42.05 10.83 -14.51
N PRO A 15 41.76 10.92 -15.83
CA PRO A 15 42.75 10.71 -16.88
C PRO A 15 43.92 11.69 -16.76
N ILE A 16 45.14 11.23 -17.03
CA ILE A 16 46.36 12.05 -16.93
C ILE A 16 46.29 13.22 -17.93
N GLU A 17 45.67 13.02 -19.08
CA GLU A 17 45.48 14.02 -20.13
C GLU A 17 44.58 15.19 -19.69
N ALA A 18 43.77 15.01 -18.64
CA ALA A 18 42.89 16.03 -18.09
C ALA A 18 43.56 16.87 -16.98
N LEU A 19 44.79 16.54 -16.54
CA LEU A 19 45.51 17.34 -15.54
C LEU A 19 45.81 18.75 -16.03
N ASP A 20 46.16 18.90 -17.31
CA ASP A 20 46.52 20.19 -17.90
C ASP A 20 45.32 21.16 -17.91
N THR A 21 44.09 20.63 -18.01
CA THR A 21 42.85 21.41 -17.98
C THR A 21 42.50 21.92 -16.58
N LEU A 22 42.95 21.21 -15.53
CA LEU A 22 42.76 21.57 -14.13
C LEU A 22 43.82 22.56 -13.62
N LEU A 23 45.07 22.46 -14.12
CA LEU A 23 46.17 23.36 -13.76
C LEU A 23 45.99 24.80 -14.27
N ALA A 24 45.10 25.01 -15.25
CA ALA A 24 44.77 26.33 -15.80
C ALA A 24 43.68 27.09 -15.01
N GLY A 25 43.07 26.46 -13.98
CA GLY A 25 42.04 27.06 -13.12
C GLY A 25 42.34 26.83 -11.63
N ASP A 26 41.50 27.37 -10.75
CA ASP A 26 41.65 27.18 -9.30
C ASP A 26 41.34 25.71 -8.94
N PRO A 27 42.33 24.92 -8.46
CA PRO A 27 42.19 23.48 -8.20
C PRO A 27 41.27 23.14 -7.00
N ALA A 28 40.74 24.16 -6.32
CA ALA A 28 39.88 24.03 -5.15
C ALA A 28 38.37 24.08 -5.46
N ASP A 29 37.97 24.31 -6.70
CA ASP A 29 36.59 24.68 -7.01
C ASP A 29 35.74 23.48 -7.44
N GLU A 30 34.62 23.25 -6.75
CA GLU A 30 33.59 22.30 -7.14
C GLU A 30 33.09 22.56 -8.56
N GLY A 31 33.08 23.84 -8.98
CA GLY A 31 32.79 24.24 -10.36
C GLY A 31 33.80 23.71 -11.39
N ALA A 32 35.07 23.50 -11.02
CA ALA A 32 36.07 22.92 -11.92
C ALA A 32 35.80 21.43 -12.15
N VAL A 33 35.46 20.70 -11.08
CA VAL A 33 35.11 19.29 -11.17
C VAL A 33 33.79 19.08 -11.91
N ARG A 34 32.81 19.98 -11.74
CA ARG A 34 31.57 19.97 -12.52
C ARG A 34 31.82 20.06 -14.03
N ARG A 35 32.73 20.94 -14.47
CA ARG A 35 33.12 21.05 -15.89
C ARG A 35 33.74 19.75 -16.44
N LEU A 36 34.43 18.99 -15.60
CA LEU A 36 34.96 17.67 -15.98
C LEU A 36 33.86 16.63 -16.15
N VAL A 37 32.80 16.70 -15.33
CA VAL A 37 31.59 15.87 -15.51
C VAL A 37 30.87 16.27 -16.79
N ASP A 38 30.63 17.57 -17.01
CA ASP A 38 29.91 18.09 -18.18
C ASP A 38 30.64 17.79 -19.51
N SER A 39 31.98 17.72 -19.48
CA SER A 39 32.80 17.32 -20.63
C SER A 39 32.97 15.80 -20.79
N GLY A 40 32.42 15.00 -19.88
CA GLY A 40 32.47 13.53 -19.92
C GLY A 40 33.83 12.93 -19.56
N ILE A 41 34.74 13.72 -19.00
CA ILE A 41 36.08 13.26 -18.57
C ILE A 41 35.98 12.37 -17.32
N ILE A 42 35.04 12.70 -16.42
CA ILE A 42 34.69 11.88 -15.26
C ILE A 42 33.18 11.64 -15.24
N THR A 43 32.75 10.52 -14.66
CA THR A 43 31.33 10.19 -14.51
C THR A 43 30.74 10.79 -13.23
N GLU A 44 29.42 10.92 -13.18
CA GLU A 44 28.68 11.30 -11.94
C GLU A 44 29.00 10.35 -10.78
N LEU A 45 29.20 9.06 -11.05
CA LEU A 45 29.61 8.08 -10.05
C LEU A 45 31.02 8.38 -9.48
N GLN A 46 31.98 8.71 -10.35
CA GLN A 46 33.33 9.07 -9.92
C GLN A 46 33.31 10.37 -9.10
N PHE A 47 32.48 11.34 -9.51
CA PHE A 47 32.30 12.58 -8.78
C PHE A 47 31.69 12.36 -7.38
N ALA A 48 30.62 11.56 -7.28
CA ALA A 48 29.98 11.24 -6.01
C ALA A 48 30.93 10.48 -5.07
N LYS A 49 31.72 9.53 -5.58
CA LYS A 49 32.75 8.81 -4.81
C LYS A 49 33.86 9.74 -4.31
N ALA A 50 34.31 10.69 -5.14
CA ALA A 50 35.29 11.70 -4.73
C ALA A 50 34.74 12.63 -3.63
N ARG A 51 33.46 13.02 -3.73
CA ARG A 51 32.79 13.84 -2.71
C ARG A 51 32.65 13.10 -1.37
N ALA A 52 32.29 11.82 -1.41
CA ALA A 52 32.26 10.96 -0.23
C ALA A 52 33.63 10.90 0.46
N ALA A 53 34.68 10.65 -0.31
CA ALA A 53 36.06 10.62 0.19
C ALA A 53 36.50 11.97 0.77
N GLN A 54 36.13 13.10 0.15
CA GLN A 54 36.46 14.43 0.63
C GLN A 54 35.81 14.73 1.99
N ALA A 55 34.55 14.36 2.14
CA ALA A 55 33.79 14.53 3.37
C ALA A 55 34.13 13.48 4.44
N ASN A 56 34.98 12.49 4.11
CA ASN A 56 35.26 11.32 4.93
C ASN A 56 33.97 10.58 5.34
N LEU A 57 33.07 10.40 4.38
CA LEU A 57 31.79 9.72 4.52
C LEU A 57 31.77 8.46 3.64
N PRO A 58 31.00 7.44 4.03
CA PRO A 58 30.79 6.27 3.19
C PRO A 58 29.98 6.62 1.94
N PHE A 59 30.25 5.90 0.85
CA PHE A 59 29.46 5.92 -0.36
C PHE A 59 28.54 4.71 -0.42
N VAL A 60 27.30 4.88 -0.90
CA VAL A 60 26.30 3.80 -1.01
C VAL A 60 25.76 3.70 -2.44
N GLU A 61 25.57 2.47 -2.90
CA GLU A 61 24.89 2.15 -4.17
C GLU A 61 23.47 1.67 -3.83
N LEU A 62 22.46 2.51 -4.09
CA LEU A 62 21.08 2.34 -3.66
C LEU A 62 20.32 1.29 -4.46
N LEU A 63 20.80 0.97 -5.66
CA LEU A 63 20.21 -0.08 -6.49
C LEU A 63 20.25 -1.45 -5.82
N GLU A 64 21.32 -1.74 -5.06
CA GLU A 64 21.55 -3.02 -4.38
C GLU A 64 21.32 -2.94 -2.86
N TYR A 65 21.08 -1.74 -2.33
CA TYR A 65 20.92 -1.53 -0.90
C TYR A 65 19.53 -1.94 -0.39
N ALA A 66 19.50 -2.71 0.69
CA ALA A 66 18.27 -3.08 1.38
C ALA A 66 17.80 -1.91 2.27
N VAL A 67 16.95 -1.05 1.73
CA VAL A 67 16.37 0.09 2.46
C VAL A 67 15.33 -0.39 3.48
N GLU A 68 15.43 0.09 4.71
CA GLU A 68 14.47 -0.22 5.78
C GLU A 68 13.19 0.64 5.68
N ALA A 69 12.03 0.00 5.65
CA ALA A 69 10.73 0.69 5.58
C ALA A 69 10.49 1.63 6.78
N SER A 70 10.97 1.26 7.96
CA SER A 70 10.90 2.10 9.17
C SER A 70 11.68 3.40 9.05
N ALA A 71 12.78 3.43 8.27
CA ALA A 71 13.54 4.64 8.01
C ALA A 71 12.83 5.55 7.01
N LEU A 72 12.32 4.96 5.91
CA LEU A 72 11.56 5.69 4.88
C LEU A 72 10.36 6.43 5.47
N ALA A 73 9.66 5.81 6.43
CA ALA A 73 8.47 6.37 7.04
C ALA A 73 8.74 7.61 7.93
N LEU A 74 9.99 7.92 8.26
CA LEU A 74 10.36 9.05 9.13
C LEU A 74 10.47 10.38 8.40
N VAL A 75 10.60 10.38 7.07
CA VAL A 75 10.80 11.59 6.27
C VAL A 75 9.86 11.55 5.07
N SER A 76 9.13 12.64 4.86
CA SER A 76 8.16 12.69 3.77
C SER A 76 8.83 12.70 2.39
N PRO A 77 8.17 12.16 1.35
CA PRO A 77 8.70 12.16 -0.02
C PRO A 77 9.05 13.57 -0.53
N LEU A 78 8.26 14.57 -0.11
CA LEU A 78 8.47 15.97 -0.48
C LEU A 78 9.80 16.51 0.07
N VAL A 79 10.13 16.19 1.32
CA VAL A 79 11.41 16.58 1.94
C VAL A 79 12.57 15.83 1.28
N CYS A 80 12.40 14.54 1.02
CA CYS A 80 13.37 13.72 0.28
C CYS A 80 13.71 14.33 -1.08
N ARG A 81 12.71 14.75 -1.87
CA ARG A 81 12.90 15.38 -3.18
C ARG A 81 13.52 16.76 -3.08
N ARG A 82 12.99 17.61 -2.19
CA ARG A 82 13.44 19.00 -2.04
C ARG A 82 14.93 19.08 -1.74
N HIS A 83 15.42 18.16 -0.91
CA HIS A 83 16.79 18.15 -0.44
C HIS A 83 17.68 17.12 -1.14
N GLU A 84 17.13 16.32 -2.05
CA GLU A 84 17.83 15.21 -2.72
C GLU A 84 18.48 14.25 -1.72
N VAL A 85 17.65 13.78 -0.79
CA VAL A 85 18.00 12.87 0.30
C VAL A 85 17.03 11.69 0.37
N LEU A 86 17.48 10.56 0.91
CA LEU A 86 16.65 9.39 1.14
C LEU A 86 17.05 8.68 2.45
N PRO A 87 16.13 8.47 3.41
CA PRO A 87 16.41 7.66 4.59
C PRO A 87 16.54 6.19 4.20
N ILE A 88 17.67 5.55 4.55
CA ILE A 88 17.95 4.18 4.11
C ILE A 88 17.96 3.14 5.23
N GLY A 89 18.11 3.55 6.49
CA GLY A 89 18.13 2.64 7.64
C GLY A 89 18.30 3.35 8.97
N ILE A 90 18.23 2.60 10.07
CA ILE A 90 18.47 3.10 11.42
C ILE A 90 19.59 2.30 12.09
N GLU A 91 20.70 2.97 12.40
CA GLU A 91 21.87 2.34 13.03
C GLU A 91 22.24 3.05 14.33
N GLY A 92 22.32 2.31 15.44
CA GLY A 92 22.74 2.86 16.74
C GLY A 92 21.90 4.04 17.23
N GLY A 93 20.60 4.06 16.87
CA GLY A 93 19.68 5.16 17.20
C GLY A 93 19.89 6.43 16.36
N ARG A 94 20.58 6.33 15.22
CA ARG A 94 20.75 7.40 14.23
C ARG A 94 20.08 7.01 12.92
N LEU A 95 19.47 7.99 12.25
CA LEU A 95 18.91 7.82 10.92
C LEU A 95 20.06 7.85 9.91
N VAL A 96 20.25 6.76 9.16
CA VAL A 96 21.20 6.73 8.05
C VAL A 96 20.52 7.38 6.84
N LEU A 97 21.10 8.48 6.36
CA LEU A 97 20.53 9.32 5.31
C LEU A 97 21.46 9.33 4.09
N ALA A 98 21.00 8.77 2.98
CA ALA A 98 21.66 8.92 1.70
C ALA A 98 21.40 10.33 1.15
N MET A 99 22.44 10.99 0.66
CA MET A 99 22.33 12.33 0.09
C MET A 99 23.33 12.56 -1.03
N VAL A 100 22.97 13.44 -1.98
CA VAL A 100 23.87 13.81 -3.07
C VAL A 100 24.99 14.73 -2.58
N ASP A 101 24.66 15.71 -1.73
CA ASP A 101 25.60 16.71 -1.22
C ASP A 101 25.70 16.70 0.31
N PRO A 102 26.75 16.09 0.91
CA PRO A 102 26.96 16.11 2.35
C PRO A 102 27.31 17.49 2.90
N GLY A 103 27.62 18.48 2.05
CA GLY A 103 27.81 19.87 2.45
C GLY A 103 26.50 20.62 2.72
N ASN A 104 25.34 20.05 2.34
CA ASN A 104 24.05 20.65 2.57
C ASN A 104 23.59 20.47 4.04
N VAL A 105 24.12 21.32 4.91
CA VAL A 105 23.80 21.29 6.35
C VAL A 105 22.31 21.54 6.61
N PHE A 106 21.64 22.37 5.78
CA PHE A 106 20.20 22.60 5.90
C PHE A 106 19.38 21.33 5.66
N ALA A 107 19.78 20.48 4.70
CA ALA A 107 19.13 19.19 4.49
C ALA A 107 19.27 18.28 5.71
N LEU A 108 20.45 18.24 6.34
CA LEU A 108 20.70 17.44 7.54
C LEU A 108 19.85 17.91 8.72
N ASP A 109 19.75 19.23 8.93
CA ASP A 109 18.96 19.82 10.00
C ASP A 109 17.45 19.60 9.78
N ASP A 110 16.94 19.90 8.59
CA ASP A 110 15.53 19.71 8.24
C ASP A 110 15.09 18.25 8.38
N VAL A 111 15.93 17.31 7.92
CA VAL A 111 15.66 15.87 8.07
C VAL A 111 15.77 15.43 9.52
N GLY A 112 16.75 15.94 10.26
CA GLY A 112 16.89 15.66 11.70
C GLY A 112 15.67 16.13 12.51
N GLU A 113 15.13 17.30 12.18
CA GLU A 113 13.91 17.82 12.77
C GLU A 113 12.68 16.98 12.39
N ALA A 114 12.50 16.70 11.09
CA ALA A 114 11.37 15.93 10.59
C ALA A 114 11.33 14.51 11.18
N SER A 115 12.47 13.83 11.22
CA SER A 115 12.60 12.47 11.76
C SER A 115 12.68 12.41 13.29
N ARG A 116 12.96 13.54 13.95
CA ARG A 116 13.30 13.63 15.38
C ARG A 116 14.47 12.73 15.79
N MET A 117 15.38 12.46 14.85
CA MET A 117 16.54 11.60 15.05
C MET A 117 17.82 12.35 14.70
N ARG A 118 18.94 11.89 15.28
CA ARG A 118 20.25 12.33 14.79
C ARG A 118 20.53 11.66 13.46
N VAL A 119 20.97 12.45 12.48
CA VAL A 119 21.27 11.98 11.14
C VAL A 119 22.73 11.55 11.03
N SER A 120 22.96 10.46 10.31
CA SER A 120 24.27 10.00 9.86
C SER A 120 24.27 9.99 8.33
N ALA A 121 25.02 10.91 7.73
CA ALA A 121 25.05 11.07 6.28
C ALA A 121 25.87 9.97 5.60
N VAL A 122 25.38 9.49 4.46
CA VAL A 122 26.11 8.69 3.48
C VAL A 122 25.92 9.32 2.11
N VAL A 123 26.92 9.22 1.23
CA VAL A 123 26.85 9.85 -0.09
C VAL A 123 26.34 8.85 -1.12
N ALA A 124 25.40 9.28 -1.96
CA ALA A 124 24.88 8.51 -3.08
C ALA A 124 25.02 9.29 -4.39
N GLU A 125 25.01 8.57 -5.50
CA GLU A 125 24.98 9.18 -6.83
C GLU A 125 23.60 9.78 -7.11
N ARG A 126 23.56 10.91 -7.82
CA ARG A 126 22.32 11.68 -8.04
C ARG A 126 21.25 10.87 -8.77
N SER A 127 21.60 10.19 -9.86
CA SER A 127 20.60 9.46 -10.64
C SER A 127 20.07 8.25 -9.89
N ASP A 128 20.94 7.53 -9.18
CA ASP A 128 20.58 6.41 -8.31
C ASP A 128 19.66 6.84 -7.16
N LEU A 129 19.95 7.97 -6.51
CA LEU A 129 19.11 8.52 -5.44
C LEU A 129 17.74 8.95 -5.94
N LEU A 130 17.65 9.65 -7.06
CA LEU A 130 16.37 10.04 -7.66
C LEU A 130 15.56 8.81 -8.11
N ALA A 131 16.21 7.80 -8.68
CA ALA A 131 15.56 6.55 -9.05
C ALA A 131 15.05 5.79 -7.82
N ALA A 132 15.81 5.77 -6.72
CA ALA A 132 15.40 5.18 -5.47
C ALA A 132 14.19 5.90 -4.85
N ILE A 133 14.21 7.24 -4.80
CA ILE A 133 13.06 8.05 -4.34
C ILE A 133 11.81 7.71 -5.16
N ALA A 134 11.92 7.69 -6.48
CA ALA A 134 10.78 7.36 -7.36
C ALA A 134 10.28 5.92 -7.16
N ARG A 135 11.19 4.95 -6.91
CA ARG A 135 10.84 3.56 -6.65
C ARG A 135 10.08 3.38 -5.35
N PHE A 136 10.53 4.03 -4.28
CA PHE A 136 9.98 3.84 -2.93
C PHE A 136 8.76 4.72 -2.65
N HIS A 137 8.62 5.86 -3.33
CA HIS A 137 7.51 6.80 -3.13
C HIS A 137 6.52 6.87 -4.31
N ARG A 138 6.51 5.87 -5.20
CA ARG A 138 5.69 5.85 -6.43
C ARG A 138 4.20 6.10 -6.17
N ALA A 139 3.66 5.48 -5.13
CA ALA A 139 2.25 5.65 -4.81
C ALA A 139 1.91 7.02 -4.23
N ASP A 140 2.83 7.61 -3.45
CA ASP A 140 2.70 8.98 -2.95
C ASP A 140 2.70 10.00 -4.10
N ASP A 141 3.51 9.75 -5.14
CA ASP A 141 3.53 10.58 -6.35
C ASP A 141 2.24 10.45 -7.16
N GLU A 142 1.74 9.23 -7.37
CA GLU A 142 0.48 9.00 -8.09
C GLU A 142 -0.70 9.66 -7.35
N LEU A 143 -0.73 9.55 -6.01
CA LEU A 143 -1.71 10.26 -5.17
C LEU A 143 -1.57 11.78 -5.31
N SER A 144 -0.35 12.32 -5.23
CA SER A 144 -0.10 13.75 -5.31
C SER A 144 -0.49 14.32 -6.68
N ASN A 145 -0.13 13.63 -7.76
CA ASN A 145 -0.50 14.03 -9.12
C ASN A 145 -2.02 14.01 -9.33
N LEU A 146 -2.70 12.97 -8.82
CA LEU A 146 -4.17 12.93 -8.87
C LEU A 146 -4.80 14.06 -8.07
N THR A 147 -4.21 14.40 -6.93
CA THR A 147 -4.64 15.52 -6.10
C THR A 147 -4.56 16.83 -6.87
N THR A 148 -3.44 17.11 -7.56
CA THR A 148 -3.29 18.29 -8.42
C THR A 148 -4.29 18.29 -9.58
N THR A 149 -4.48 17.17 -10.28
CA THR A 149 -5.47 17.09 -11.37
C THR A 149 -6.89 17.35 -10.88
N LEU A 150 -7.21 16.91 -9.66
CA LEU A 150 -8.51 17.17 -9.04
C LEU A 150 -8.70 18.64 -8.65
N GLU A 151 -7.63 19.36 -8.33
CA GLU A 151 -7.67 20.82 -8.11
C GLU A 151 -7.93 21.55 -9.43
N GLU A 152 -7.20 21.20 -10.49
CA GLU A 152 -7.31 21.80 -11.81
C GLU A 152 -8.70 21.57 -12.46
N GLU A 153 -9.23 20.35 -12.37
CA GLU A 153 -10.57 20.03 -12.88
C GLU A 153 -11.66 20.79 -12.09
N HIS A 154 -11.49 20.94 -10.77
CA HIS A 154 -12.49 21.60 -9.95
C HIS A 154 -12.52 23.13 -10.18
N ASP A 155 -11.38 23.76 -10.49
CA ASP A 155 -11.34 25.16 -10.93
C ASP A 155 -12.05 25.36 -12.28
N SER A 156 -12.06 24.35 -13.15
CA SER A 156 -12.78 24.41 -14.43
C SER A 156 -14.33 24.28 -14.30
N ILE A 157 -14.81 23.61 -13.24
CA ILE A 157 -16.25 23.33 -12.98
C ILE A 157 -16.96 24.51 -12.29
N LEU A 158 -16.25 25.53 -11.81
CA LEU A 158 -16.85 26.74 -11.21
C LEU A 158 -17.68 27.59 -12.20
N SER A 159 -17.77 27.19 -13.47
CA SER A 159 -18.74 27.72 -14.44
C SER A 159 -20.02 26.87 -14.47
N THR A 160 -20.92 27.08 -13.49
CA THR A 160 -22.31 26.56 -13.40
C THR A 160 -22.47 25.02 -13.40
N PRO A 161 -22.89 24.40 -12.28
CA PRO A 161 -23.27 22.99 -12.30
C PRO A 161 -24.69 22.81 -12.85
N ASP A 162 -24.81 22.12 -13.98
CA ASP A 162 -26.07 21.55 -14.49
C ASP A 162 -26.31 20.19 -13.77
N PRO A 163 -27.49 19.92 -13.19
CA PRO A 163 -27.75 18.69 -12.42
C PRO A 163 -27.98 17.43 -13.27
N SER A 164 -27.74 17.47 -14.59
CA SER A 164 -28.21 16.43 -15.52
C SER A 164 -27.15 15.49 -16.10
N ASP A 165 -25.88 15.58 -15.68
CA ASP A 165 -24.85 14.65 -16.17
C ASP A 165 -24.83 13.35 -15.35
N GLU A 166 -25.79 12.48 -15.64
CA GLU A 166 -25.69 11.06 -15.37
C GLU A 166 -24.60 10.44 -16.26
N ALA A 167 -23.63 9.82 -15.59
CA ALA A 167 -22.84 8.68 -16.04
C ALA A 167 -22.22 8.75 -17.46
N SER A 168 -20.99 9.25 -17.55
CA SER A 168 -20.01 8.73 -18.51
C SER A 168 -19.01 7.81 -17.80
N ASP A 169 -18.70 6.71 -18.47
CA ASP A 169 -18.02 5.52 -17.99
C ASP A 169 -16.48 5.66 -17.99
N ASP A 170 -15.96 6.86 -17.71
CA ASP A 170 -14.54 7.07 -17.43
C ASP A 170 -14.40 7.33 -15.93
N ALA A 171 -13.78 6.39 -15.21
CA ALA A 171 -13.61 6.43 -13.76
C ALA A 171 -13.13 7.81 -13.29
N ALA A 172 -14.06 8.63 -12.78
CA ALA A 172 -13.81 9.99 -12.31
C ALA A 172 -12.58 10.01 -11.39
N PRO A 173 -11.73 11.06 -11.38
CA PRO A 173 -10.46 11.00 -10.67
C PRO A 173 -10.62 10.74 -9.15
N ILE A 174 -11.79 11.05 -8.58
CA ILE A 174 -12.20 10.63 -7.22
C ILE A 174 -12.19 9.11 -7.04
N VAL A 175 -12.72 8.35 -8.01
CA VAL A 175 -12.74 6.88 -7.97
C VAL A 175 -11.30 6.34 -7.98
N ARG A 176 -10.45 6.87 -8.87
CA ARG A 176 -9.03 6.49 -8.92
C ARG A 176 -8.30 6.82 -7.63
N PHE A 177 -8.54 8.02 -7.08
CA PHE A 177 -7.97 8.46 -5.81
C PHE A 177 -8.35 7.52 -4.66
N VAL A 178 -9.64 7.19 -4.50
CA VAL A 178 -10.09 6.26 -3.44
C VAL A 178 -9.50 4.87 -3.63
N ASN A 179 -9.46 4.34 -4.86
CA ASN A 179 -8.88 3.03 -5.13
C ASN A 179 -7.39 2.97 -4.82
N LEU A 180 -6.63 4.03 -5.16
CA LEU A 180 -5.21 4.13 -4.82
C LEU A 180 -4.99 4.27 -3.33
N LEU A 181 -5.81 5.06 -2.63
CA LEU A 181 -5.75 5.21 -1.19
C LEU A 181 -5.91 3.85 -0.49
N VAL A 182 -6.93 3.07 -0.87
CA VAL A 182 -7.13 1.72 -0.32
C VAL A 182 -6.02 0.76 -0.72
N SER A 183 -5.59 0.79 -1.98
CA SER A 183 -4.51 -0.09 -2.46
C SER A 183 -3.19 0.17 -1.76
N GLN A 184 -2.86 1.45 -1.54
CA GLN A 184 -1.64 1.85 -0.86
C GLN A 184 -1.67 1.44 0.61
N ALA A 185 -2.79 1.65 1.30
CA ALA A 185 -2.96 1.18 2.66
C ALA A 185 -2.76 -0.35 2.80
N ILE A 186 -3.22 -1.15 1.82
CA ILE A 186 -2.97 -2.59 1.78
C ILE A 186 -1.49 -2.90 1.56
N GLN A 187 -0.84 -2.20 0.63
CA GLN A 187 0.58 -2.38 0.31
C GLN A 187 1.47 -2.05 1.51
N ASP A 188 1.15 -0.98 2.23
CA ASP A 188 1.83 -0.53 3.45
C ASP A 188 1.45 -1.35 4.69
N LYS A 189 0.52 -2.31 4.56
CA LYS A 189 -0.04 -3.12 5.65
C LYS A 189 -0.61 -2.25 6.78
N ALA A 190 -1.24 -1.14 6.42
CA ALA A 190 -1.92 -0.29 7.39
C ALA A 190 -3.11 -1.03 8.03
N SER A 191 -3.27 -0.89 9.35
CA SER A 191 -4.41 -1.44 10.08
C SER A 191 -5.66 -0.57 9.95
N ASP A 192 -5.47 0.74 9.81
CA ASP A 192 -6.55 1.72 9.73
C ASP A 192 -6.26 2.79 8.69
N ILE A 193 -7.32 3.21 8.01
CA ILE A 193 -7.33 4.37 7.13
C ILE A 193 -8.21 5.43 7.79
N HIS A 194 -7.61 6.56 8.16
CA HIS A 194 -8.29 7.72 8.72
C HIS A 194 -8.50 8.77 7.63
N ILE A 195 -9.76 9.12 7.37
CA ILE A 195 -10.13 10.16 6.42
C ILE A 195 -10.83 11.27 7.21
N GLU A 196 -10.20 12.44 7.28
CA GLU A 196 -10.58 13.52 8.18
C GLU A 196 -10.93 14.79 7.40
N PRO A 197 -12.23 15.08 7.27
CA PRO A 197 -12.73 16.37 6.79
C PRO A 197 -12.24 17.53 7.68
N GLY A 198 -11.26 18.31 7.20
CA GLY A 198 -10.81 19.55 7.86
C GLY A 198 -11.55 20.77 7.31
N GLU A 199 -11.33 21.96 7.89
CA GLU A 199 -11.94 23.21 7.39
C GLU A 199 -11.36 23.61 6.02
N VAL A 200 -10.03 23.47 5.87
CA VAL A 200 -9.27 23.95 4.70
C VAL A 200 -8.86 22.82 3.75
N SER A 201 -8.68 21.60 4.26
CA SER A 201 -8.21 20.44 3.48
C SER A 201 -8.80 19.14 4.00
N LEU A 202 -8.74 18.10 3.19
CA LEU A 202 -9.03 16.72 3.55
C LEU A 202 -7.72 16.05 3.97
N ARG A 203 -7.61 15.63 5.24
CA ARG A 203 -6.44 14.88 5.71
C ARG A 203 -6.67 13.38 5.61
N VAL A 204 -5.65 12.65 5.20
CA VAL A 204 -5.63 11.20 5.16
C VAL A 204 -4.46 10.71 6.00
N ARG A 205 -4.70 9.75 6.91
CA ARG A 205 -3.66 9.15 7.74
C ARG A 205 -3.79 7.63 7.74
N TYR A 206 -2.66 6.93 7.69
CA TYR A 206 -2.62 5.48 7.85
C TYR A 206 -2.10 5.13 9.23
N ARG A 207 -2.70 4.13 9.89
CA ARG A 207 -2.10 3.50 11.06
C ARG A 207 -1.23 2.34 10.59
N ILE A 208 0.09 2.47 10.72
CA ILE A 208 1.07 1.44 10.36
C ILE A 208 1.83 1.09 11.64
N ASP A 209 1.85 -0.19 12.00
CA ASP A 209 2.48 -0.69 13.24
C ASP A 209 2.11 0.12 14.51
N GLY A 210 0.86 0.60 14.56
CA GLY A 210 0.32 1.37 15.68
C GLY A 210 0.57 2.88 15.63
N VAL A 211 1.41 3.37 14.73
CA VAL A 211 1.75 4.79 14.54
C VAL A 211 0.93 5.39 13.40
N LEU A 212 0.47 6.64 13.56
CA LEU A 212 -0.26 7.37 12.52
C LEU A 212 0.73 8.09 11.60
N HIS A 213 0.67 7.77 10.31
CA HIS A 213 1.43 8.40 9.24
C HIS A 213 0.51 9.29 8.41
N GLU A 214 0.88 10.55 8.25
CA GLU A 214 0.12 11.52 7.47
C GLU A 214 0.51 11.46 5.99
N MET A 215 -0.49 11.33 5.13
CA MET A 215 -0.33 11.40 3.68
C MET A 215 -0.41 12.86 3.21
N PRO A 216 0.05 13.18 1.99
CA PRO A 216 -0.19 14.50 1.40
C PRO A 216 -1.67 14.89 1.50
N SER A 217 -1.92 16.11 1.99
CA SER A 217 -3.28 16.60 2.19
C SER A 217 -3.98 16.78 0.85
N ALA A 218 -5.23 16.32 0.76
CA ALA A 218 -6.08 16.55 -0.40
C ALA A 218 -6.87 17.87 -0.28
N PRO A 219 -7.25 18.50 -1.39
CA PRO A 219 -8.02 19.75 -1.38
C PRO A 219 -9.41 19.53 -0.77
N LYS A 220 -9.98 20.61 -0.22
CA LYS A 220 -11.32 20.59 0.36
C LYS A 220 -12.41 20.21 -0.66
N SER A 221 -12.21 20.55 -1.93
CA SER A 221 -13.17 20.32 -3.02
C SER A 221 -13.58 18.87 -3.17
N ILE A 222 -12.63 17.94 -3.07
CA ILE A 222 -12.87 16.52 -3.36
C ILE A 222 -13.56 15.78 -2.21
N GLN A 223 -13.64 16.40 -1.02
CA GLN A 223 -14.13 15.77 0.19
C GLN A 223 -15.50 15.09 0.01
N ASN A 224 -16.47 15.79 -0.60
CA ASN A 224 -17.81 15.25 -0.78
C ASN A 224 -17.81 14.06 -1.74
N GLY A 225 -16.97 14.12 -2.78
CA GLY A 225 -16.77 13.03 -3.72
C GLY A 225 -16.19 11.79 -3.04
N VAL A 226 -15.13 11.96 -2.24
CA VAL A 226 -14.49 10.88 -1.48
C VAL A 226 -15.47 10.22 -0.51
N ILE A 227 -16.20 11.02 0.28
CA ILE A 227 -17.20 10.50 1.24
C ILE A 227 -18.29 9.72 0.50
N SER A 228 -18.84 10.27 -0.59
CA SER A 228 -19.89 9.60 -1.38
C SER A 228 -19.39 8.27 -1.94
N ARG A 229 -18.17 8.27 -2.50
CA ARG A 229 -17.57 7.07 -3.08
C ARG A 229 -17.35 5.97 -2.04
N LEU A 230 -16.86 6.30 -0.85
CA LEU A 230 -16.68 5.34 0.24
C LEU A 230 -18.01 4.76 0.71
N LYS A 231 -19.05 5.59 0.82
CA LYS A 231 -20.40 5.12 1.15
C LYS A 231 -20.95 4.15 0.11
N ILE A 232 -20.80 4.46 -1.18
CA ILE A 232 -21.18 3.56 -2.28
C ILE A 232 -20.44 2.22 -2.17
N MET A 233 -19.12 2.25 -1.95
CA MET A 233 -18.31 1.03 -1.86
C MET A 233 -18.68 0.15 -0.65
N ALA A 234 -19.22 0.75 0.40
CA ALA A 234 -19.59 0.09 1.65
C ALA A 234 -21.10 -0.21 1.77
N ASP A 235 -21.88 0.04 0.70
CA ASP A 235 -23.34 -0.07 0.66
C ASP A 235 -24.07 0.72 1.76
N ILE A 236 -23.62 1.96 1.98
CA ILE A 236 -24.12 2.89 3.00
C ILE A 236 -25.00 3.97 2.34
N ASP A 237 -26.06 4.41 3.03
CA ASP A 237 -26.92 5.50 2.58
C ASP A 237 -26.12 6.82 2.41
N ILE A 238 -26.05 7.27 1.15
CA ILE A 238 -25.35 8.48 0.72
C ILE A 238 -26.04 9.74 1.28
N ALA A 239 -27.38 9.75 1.30
CA ALA A 239 -28.19 10.90 1.66
C ALA A 239 -28.16 11.19 3.16
N GLU A 240 -28.06 10.18 4.01
CA GLU A 240 -27.99 10.36 5.46
C GLU A 240 -26.58 10.78 5.91
N ARG A 241 -26.45 11.94 6.56
CA ARG A 241 -25.16 12.53 6.99
C ARG A 241 -25.15 12.93 8.46
N ARG A 242 -26.26 12.75 9.18
CA ARG A 242 -26.48 13.23 10.54
C ARG A 242 -26.35 12.14 11.59
N LYS A 243 -26.29 10.87 11.16
CA LYS A 243 -26.14 9.71 12.05
C LYS A 243 -24.87 8.93 11.68
N PRO A 244 -24.20 8.32 12.67
CA PRO A 244 -23.16 7.33 12.40
C PRO A 244 -23.70 6.19 11.54
N GLN A 245 -22.87 5.68 10.64
CA GLN A 245 -23.19 4.56 9.76
C GLN A 245 -21.97 3.64 9.66
N ASP A 246 -22.24 2.35 9.60
CA ASP A 246 -21.24 1.29 9.50
C ASP A 246 -21.55 0.47 8.25
N GLY A 247 -20.52 0.17 7.47
CA GLY A 247 -20.64 -0.65 6.26
C GLY A 247 -19.41 -1.52 6.09
N ARG A 248 -19.44 -2.37 5.06
CA ARG A 248 -18.32 -3.25 4.71
C ARG A 248 -18.09 -3.17 3.21
N MET A 249 -16.82 -3.16 2.82
CA MET A 249 -16.42 -3.18 1.43
C MET A 249 -15.42 -4.30 1.18
N SER A 250 -15.48 -4.90 0.00
CA SER A 250 -14.52 -5.90 -0.47
C SER A 250 -13.70 -5.30 -1.60
N VAL A 251 -12.37 -5.38 -1.49
CA VAL A 251 -11.44 -4.84 -2.50
C VAL A 251 -10.50 -5.94 -2.95
N SER A 252 -10.35 -6.09 -4.27
CA SER A 252 -9.40 -7.03 -4.85
C SER A 252 -8.05 -6.33 -5.04
N HIS A 253 -7.00 -6.82 -4.39
CA HIS A 253 -5.66 -6.25 -4.47
C HIS A 253 -4.61 -7.33 -4.76
N GLY A 254 -3.88 -7.18 -5.86
CA GLY A 254 -2.69 -7.98 -6.19
C GLY A 254 -2.90 -9.49 -6.43
N GLY A 255 -4.14 -9.98 -6.55
CA GLY A 255 -4.43 -11.40 -6.78
C GLY A 255 -3.86 -12.34 -5.70
N ARG A 256 -3.52 -11.80 -4.52
CA ARG A 256 -2.77 -12.52 -3.49
C ARG A 256 -3.68 -13.52 -2.79
N LYS A 257 -3.43 -14.81 -3.00
CA LYS A 257 -4.07 -15.90 -2.23
C LYS A 257 -3.47 -15.90 -0.83
N ILE A 258 -4.29 -15.60 0.18
CA ILE A 258 -3.93 -15.75 1.59
C ILE A 258 -3.90 -17.26 1.89
N ASP A 259 -2.79 -17.77 2.42
CA ASP A 259 -2.64 -19.16 2.87
C ASP A 259 -3.02 -19.27 4.37
N LEU A 260 -3.45 -20.46 4.83
CA LEU A 260 -3.75 -20.71 6.24
C LEU A 260 -2.54 -20.45 7.15
N ARG A 261 -1.32 -20.59 6.62
CA ARG A 261 -0.10 -20.23 7.35
C ARG A 261 0.05 -18.73 7.60
N ASP A 262 -0.57 -17.89 6.78
CA ASP A 262 -0.55 -16.43 6.95
C ASP A 262 -1.46 -15.97 8.11
N LEU A 263 -2.35 -16.84 8.60
CA LEU A 263 -3.21 -16.56 9.77
C LEU A 263 -2.46 -16.55 11.11
N SER A 264 -1.14 -16.82 11.11
CA SER A 264 -0.29 -16.79 12.29
C SER A 264 -0.80 -17.66 13.46
N LEU A 265 -1.43 -18.79 13.14
CA LEU A 265 -1.79 -19.81 14.12
C LEU A 265 -0.50 -20.40 14.71
N LEU A 266 -0.46 -20.59 16.04
CA LEU A 266 0.59 -21.37 16.68
C LEU A 266 0.63 -22.78 16.07
N ASP A 267 1.81 -23.38 15.93
CA ASP A 267 1.99 -24.66 15.22
C ASP A 267 1.01 -25.75 15.68
N HIS A 268 0.83 -25.90 17.00
CA HIS A 268 -0.11 -26.88 17.56
C HIS A 268 -1.59 -26.58 17.22
N ASN A 269 -1.97 -25.31 17.10
CA ASN A 269 -3.32 -24.90 16.70
C ASN A 269 -3.53 -25.11 15.20
N TYR A 270 -2.52 -24.82 14.39
CA TYR A 270 -2.54 -25.11 12.95
C TYR A 270 -2.71 -26.61 12.69
N ASP A 271 -1.93 -27.45 13.37
CA ASP A 271 -2.00 -28.91 13.20
C ASP A 271 -3.36 -29.47 13.62
N ALA A 272 -3.91 -29.01 14.76
CA ALA A 272 -5.24 -29.40 15.22
C ALA A 272 -6.34 -28.95 14.26
N PHE A 273 -6.26 -27.71 13.77
CA PHE A 273 -7.22 -27.16 12.81
C PHE A 273 -7.13 -27.87 11.45
N LYS A 274 -5.92 -28.19 10.99
CA LYS A 274 -5.64 -29.00 9.80
C LYS A 274 -6.20 -30.40 9.87
N ALA A 275 -6.01 -31.06 11.00
CA ALA A 275 -6.62 -32.37 11.23
C ALA A 275 -8.16 -32.29 11.21
N ALA A 276 -8.75 -31.17 11.63
CA ALA A 276 -10.20 -30.97 11.59
C ALA A 276 -10.73 -30.77 10.17
N TYR A 277 -10.19 -29.80 9.40
CA TYR A 277 -10.71 -29.50 8.06
C TYR A 277 -10.36 -30.54 7.00
N SER A 278 -9.41 -31.44 7.28
CA SER A 278 -9.04 -32.54 6.38
C SER A 278 -9.94 -33.77 6.54
N LYS A 279 -10.88 -33.79 7.49
CA LYS A 279 -11.82 -34.90 7.68
C LYS A 279 -12.82 -34.94 6.51
N PRO A 280 -13.28 -36.14 6.12
CA PRO A 280 -14.26 -36.29 5.03
C PRO A 280 -15.64 -35.71 5.37
N TYR A 281 -15.97 -35.60 6.66
CA TYR A 281 -17.22 -35.03 7.15
C TYR A 281 -17.01 -34.40 8.53
N GLY A 282 -17.89 -33.48 8.89
CA GLY A 282 -17.88 -32.80 10.18
C GLY A 282 -18.22 -31.32 10.06
N MET A 283 -18.42 -30.70 11.22
CA MET A 283 -18.71 -29.27 11.32
C MET A 283 -17.53 -28.55 11.96
N ILE A 284 -17.06 -27.49 11.32
CA ILE A 284 -16.08 -26.56 11.90
C ILE A 284 -16.79 -25.25 12.19
N LEU A 285 -16.78 -24.87 13.46
CA LEU A 285 -17.35 -23.63 13.94
C LEU A 285 -16.22 -22.66 14.29
N VAL A 286 -16.15 -21.55 13.56
CA VAL A 286 -15.24 -20.44 13.87
C VAL A 286 -16.05 -19.34 14.55
N THR A 287 -15.74 -19.07 15.81
CA THR A 287 -16.47 -18.13 16.68
C THR A 287 -15.55 -17.02 17.19
N GLY A 288 -16.15 -15.90 17.61
CA GLY A 288 -15.44 -14.69 18.03
C GLY A 288 -16.20 -13.38 17.71
N PRO A 289 -15.82 -12.24 18.30
CA PRO A 289 -16.47 -10.95 18.08
C PRO A 289 -16.25 -10.43 16.65
N THR A 290 -17.01 -9.42 16.22
CA THR A 290 -16.80 -8.77 14.91
C THR A 290 -15.35 -8.28 14.78
N GLY A 291 -14.76 -8.45 13.58
CA GLY A 291 -13.36 -8.09 13.33
C GLY A 291 -12.31 -9.10 13.80
N SER A 292 -12.68 -10.19 14.47
CA SER A 292 -11.72 -11.19 14.98
C SER A 292 -11.15 -12.15 13.92
N GLY A 293 -11.29 -11.86 12.63
CA GLY A 293 -10.74 -12.69 11.54
C GLY A 293 -11.48 -13.99 11.21
N LYS A 294 -12.74 -14.17 11.64
CA LYS A 294 -13.51 -15.42 11.38
C LYS A 294 -13.72 -15.71 9.89
N SER A 295 -14.21 -14.72 9.15
CA SER A 295 -14.46 -14.85 7.70
C SER A 295 -13.14 -15.14 6.96
N THR A 296 -12.07 -14.42 7.29
CA THR A 296 -10.72 -14.68 6.77
C THR A 296 -10.30 -16.12 7.04
N THR A 297 -10.47 -16.59 8.28
CA THR A 297 -10.14 -17.97 8.66
C THR A 297 -10.93 -18.99 7.83
N LEU A 298 -12.24 -18.80 7.67
CA LEU A 298 -13.09 -19.68 6.86
C LEU A 298 -12.69 -19.68 5.38
N TYR A 299 -12.54 -18.51 4.77
CA TYR A 299 -12.18 -18.37 3.36
C TYR A 299 -10.82 -18.98 3.05
N THR A 300 -9.84 -18.72 3.90
CA THR A 300 -8.51 -19.30 3.77
C THR A 300 -8.54 -20.83 3.95
N THR A 301 -9.42 -21.35 4.81
CA THR A 301 -9.67 -22.80 4.93
C THR A 301 -10.30 -23.37 3.66
N LEU A 302 -11.31 -22.69 3.10
CA LEU A 302 -11.97 -23.08 1.86
C LEU A 302 -10.97 -23.16 0.72
N TYR A 303 -10.10 -22.16 0.55
CA TYR A 303 -9.04 -22.20 -0.46
C TYR A 303 -8.05 -23.35 -0.27
N SER A 304 -7.81 -23.77 0.97
CA SER A 304 -6.90 -24.88 1.29
C SER A 304 -7.51 -26.26 1.03
N VAL A 305 -8.85 -26.36 1.11
CA VAL A 305 -9.60 -27.60 0.86
C VAL A 305 -10.08 -27.69 -0.60
N ALA A 306 -10.34 -26.55 -1.24
CA ALA A 306 -10.87 -26.47 -2.59
C ALA A 306 -9.97 -27.20 -3.60
N ARG A 307 -10.54 -28.20 -4.26
CA ARG A 307 -9.93 -28.95 -5.36
C ARG A 307 -10.97 -29.12 -6.46
N PRO A 308 -10.57 -29.30 -7.75
CA PRO A 308 -11.52 -29.52 -8.84
C PRO A 308 -12.50 -30.67 -8.59
N GLU A 309 -12.10 -31.66 -7.79
CA GLU A 309 -12.86 -32.85 -7.43
C GLU A 309 -13.80 -32.65 -6.22
N ILE A 310 -13.82 -31.48 -5.58
CA ILE A 310 -14.66 -31.18 -4.41
C ILE A 310 -15.65 -30.07 -4.78
N ASN A 311 -16.94 -30.37 -4.75
CA ASN A 311 -18.01 -29.41 -5.00
C ASN A 311 -18.27 -28.56 -3.75
N VAL A 312 -17.89 -27.28 -3.81
CA VAL A 312 -17.95 -26.34 -2.68
C VAL A 312 -19.04 -25.29 -2.91
N ILE A 313 -19.96 -25.16 -1.97
CA ILE A 313 -21.03 -24.15 -1.99
C ILE A 313 -20.87 -23.22 -0.79
N THR A 314 -20.83 -21.90 -1.02
CA THR A 314 -20.74 -20.89 0.03
C THR A 314 -22.01 -20.04 0.11
N VAL A 315 -22.52 -19.76 1.32
CA VAL A 315 -23.66 -18.88 1.56
C VAL A 315 -23.26 -17.73 2.49
N GLU A 316 -23.50 -16.48 2.08
CA GLU A 316 -23.13 -15.25 2.81
C GLU A 316 -24.24 -14.19 2.84
N ASP A 317 -24.27 -13.38 3.90
CA ASP A 317 -25.13 -12.21 4.14
C ASP A 317 -24.20 -10.97 4.37
N PRO A 318 -24.33 -9.82 3.65
CA PRO A 318 -25.51 -9.33 2.93
C PRO A 318 -25.65 -9.70 1.44
N GLU A 319 -24.59 -9.87 0.66
CA GLU A 319 -24.74 -10.30 -0.74
C GLU A 319 -23.48 -11.01 -1.26
N ARG A 320 -23.55 -12.35 -1.43
CA ARG A 320 -23.06 -13.12 -2.59
C ARG A 320 -23.04 -14.63 -2.29
N LEU A 321 -23.90 -15.39 -2.97
CA LEU A 321 -23.65 -16.81 -3.20
C LEU A 321 -22.56 -16.94 -4.27
N VAL A 322 -21.35 -17.36 -3.89
CA VAL A 322 -20.29 -17.67 -4.85
C VAL A 322 -20.29 -19.18 -5.05
N LEU A 323 -20.85 -19.63 -6.18
CA LEU A 323 -20.51 -20.95 -6.69
C LEU A 323 -19.04 -20.92 -7.10
N HIS A 324 -18.18 -21.64 -6.38
CA HIS A 324 -16.87 -21.93 -6.90
C HIS A 324 -17.06 -22.97 -8.01
N PRO A 325 -16.84 -22.61 -9.30
CA PRO A 325 -16.87 -23.61 -10.35
C PRO A 325 -15.84 -24.68 -9.98
N ARG A 326 -16.06 -25.93 -10.42
CA ARG A 326 -14.96 -26.90 -10.56
C ARG A 326 -13.77 -26.14 -11.14
N LEU A 327 -12.70 -25.95 -10.36
CA LEU A 327 -11.58 -25.06 -10.72
C LEU A 327 -11.11 -25.43 -12.15
N GLY A 328 -11.50 -24.62 -13.15
CA GLY A 328 -11.27 -24.90 -14.57
C GLY A 328 -12.48 -24.84 -15.52
N GLN A 329 -13.72 -24.65 -15.06
CA GLN A 329 -14.89 -24.38 -15.93
C GLN A 329 -15.56 -23.03 -15.63
N PRO A 330 -16.20 -22.36 -16.62
CA PRO A 330 -16.94 -21.12 -16.38
C PRO A 330 -18.12 -21.37 -15.41
N PRO A 331 -18.51 -20.38 -14.59
CA PRO A 331 -19.61 -20.53 -13.65
C PRO A 331 -20.92 -20.82 -14.39
N SER A 332 -21.56 -21.96 -14.11
CA SER A 332 -22.97 -22.19 -14.43
C SER A 332 -23.81 -21.29 -13.53
N ARG A 333 -24.85 -20.66 -14.08
CA ARG A 333 -25.83 -19.86 -13.33
C ARG A 333 -26.76 -20.82 -12.58
N ASP A 334 -26.31 -21.38 -11.48
CA ASP A 334 -27.17 -22.05 -10.51
C ASP A 334 -27.29 -21.09 -9.31
N ILE A 335 -28.51 -20.75 -8.89
CA ILE A 335 -28.75 -19.69 -7.89
C ILE A 335 -29.48 -20.31 -6.70
N LEU A 336 -28.77 -20.58 -5.61
CA LEU A 336 -29.38 -20.84 -4.30
C LEU A 336 -29.52 -19.51 -3.55
N GLN A 337 -30.70 -19.20 -3.01
CA GLN A 337 -30.96 -18.00 -2.22
C GLN A 337 -31.24 -18.36 -0.76
N LEU A 338 -30.53 -17.73 0.19
CA LEU A 338 -30.91 -17.77 1.60
C LEU A 338 -32.09 -16.81 1.80
N VAL A 339 -33.25 -17.33 2.18
CA VAL A 339 -34.47 -16.54 2.41
C VAL A 339 -34.82 -16.61 3.88
N GLU A 340 -34.79 -15.47 4.56
CA GLU A 340 -35.34 -15.32 5.90
C GLU A 340 -36.86 -15.50 5.84
N GLN A 341 -37.36 -16.50 6.55
CA GLN A 341 -38.79 -16.79 6.66
C GLN A 341 -39.43 -15.92 7.75
N PRO A 342 -40.75 -15.66 7.66
CA PRO A 342 -41.49 -15.03 8.74
C PRO A 342 -41.32 -15.84 10.05
N GLY A 343 -40.51 -15.33 10.97
CA GLY A 343 -40.12 -16.04 12.20
C GLY A 343 -38.61 -16.08 12.49
N GLY A 344 -37.75 -15.61 11.57
CA GLY A 344 -36.30 -15.54 11.75
C GLY A 344 -35.56 -16.86 11.46
N GLU A 345 -36.25 -17.85 10.89
CA GLU A 345 -35.62 -19.05 10.34
C GLU A 345 -35.09 -18.76 8.93
N PHE A 346 -33.87 -19.22 8.63
CA PHE A 346 -33.28 -19.07 7.30
C PHE A 346 -33.41 -20.38 6.51
N THR A 347 -33.99 -20.29 5.32
CA THR A 347 -34.15 -21.45 4.41
C THR A 347 -33.36 -21.22 3.14
N LEU A 348 -32.62 -22.24 2.69
CA LEU A 348 -32.02 -22.28 1.37
C LEU A 348 -33.08 -22.63 0.33
N VAL A 349 -33.29 -21.75 -0.64
CA VAL A 349 -34.22 -21.92 -1.75
C VAL A 349 -33.41 -22.07 -3.04
N ASP A 350 -33.62 -23.17 -3.78
CA ASP A 350 -33.05 -23.34 -5.11
C ASP A 350 -33.90 -22.58 -6.14
N LEU A 351 -33.27 -21.67 -6.87
CA LEU A 351 -33.88 -20.89 -7.95
C LEU A 351 -33.51 -21.44 -9.34
N GLY A 352 -32.80 -22.59 -9.41
CA GLY A 352 -32.47 -23.31 -10.65
C GLY A 352 -33.19 -24.65 -10.82
N ASP A 353 -33.15 -25.21 -12.03
CA ASP A 353 -33.76 -26.51 -12.41
C ASP A 353 -32.80 -27.71 -12.22
N ALA A 354 -31.70 -27.56 -11.45
CA ALA A 354 -30.64 -28.56 -11.35
C ALA A 354 -30.59 -29.24 -9.97
N HIS A 355 -30.34 -30.55 -9.94
CA HIS A 355 -30.10 -31.28 -8.70
C HIS A 355 -28.68 -30.95 -8.17
N ILE A 356 -28.59 -30.30 -7.02
CA ILE A 356 -27.32 -29.88 -6.40
C ILE A 356 -26.90 -30.93 -5.35
N ASP A 357 -25.75 -31.57 -5.57
CA ASP A 357 -25.15 -32.56 -4.66
C ASP A 357 -23.73 -32.08 -4.25
N PRO A 358 -23.59 -31.34 -3.13
CA PRO A 358 -22.30 -30.79 -2.71
C PRO A 358 -21.55 -31.72 -1.77
N ASP A 359 -20.22 -31.79 -1.94
CA ASP A 359 -19.31 -32.47 -1.00
C ASP A 359 -19.03 -31.59 0.24
N LEU A 360 -19.11 -30.26 0.08
CA LEU A 360 -18.80 -29.28 1.12
C LEU A 360 -19.74 -28.08 1.05
N PHE A 361 -20.46 -27.85 2.14
CA PHE A 361 -21.18 -26.61 2.41
C PHE A 361 -20.34 -25.70 3.30
N ALA A 362 -20.33 -24.41 2.99
CA ALA A 362 -19.78 -23.39 3.87
C ALA A 362 -20.78 -22.26 4.04
N PHE A 363 -21.07 -21.94 5.29
CA PHE A 363 -21.89 -20.81 5.69
C PHE A 363 -20.98 -19.77 6.31
N ALA A 364 -20.74 -18.70 5.57
CA ALA A 364 -20.05 -17.54 6.10
C ALA A 364 -21.13 -16.54 6.53
N ALA A 365 -21.54 -16.68 7.79
CA ALA A 365 -22.37 -15.75 8.56
C ALA A 365 -23.86 -15.68 8.17
N ALA A 366 -24.71 -16.31 8.98
CA ALA A 366 -26.02 -15.76 9.28
C ALA A 366 -25.88 -14.96 10.57
N TYR A 367 -26.45 -13.76 10.63
CA TYR A 367 -26.62 -13.03 11.89
C TYR A 367 -27.46 -13.91 12.83
N LEU A 368 -26.83 -14.55 13.83
CA LEU A 368 -27.58 -15.19 14.90
C LEU A 368 -28.10 -14.09 15.83
N PRO A 369 -29.39 -14.11 16.22
CA PRO A 369 -29.90 -13.19 17.22
C PRO A 369 -29.06 -13.38 18.49
N LEU A 370 -28.45 -12.28 18.98
CA LEU A 370 -27.50 -12.14 20.12
C LEU A 370 -26.08 -11.64 19.77
N GLY A 371 -25.79 -11.27 18.51
CA GLY A 371 -24.55 -10.54 18.16
C GLY A 371 -23.27 -11.38 18.11
N ALA A 372 -23.42 -12.71 18.05
CA ALA A 372 -22.34 -13.63 17.75
C ALA A 372 -22.37 -14.00 16.26
N LEU A 373 -21.31 -13.70 15.51
CA LEU A 373 -21.11 -14.27 14.18
C LEU A 373 -20.53 -15.69 14.35
N ALA A 374 -21.30 -16.70 13.94
CA ALA A 374 -20.83 -18.05 13.73
C ALA A 374 -20.48 -18.24 12.25
N GLY A 375 -19.25 -18.65 11.97
CA GLY A 375 -18.88 -19.18 10.65
C GLY A 375 -18.92 -20.70 10.69
N VAL A 376 -19.67 -21.34 9.80
CA VAL A 376 -19.88 -22.80 9.83
C VAL A 376 -19.39 -23.42 8.52
N LEU A 377 -18.44 -24.37 8.60
CA LEU A 377 -18.09 -25.25 7.49
C LEU A 377 -18.75 -26.62 7.75
N LEU A 378 -19.60 -27.10 6.85
CA LEU A 378 -20.31 -28.39 6.92
C LEU A 378 -19.82 -29.29 5.78
N GLY A 379 -19.10 -30.37 6.10
CA GLY A 379 -18.84 -31.44 5.13
C GLY A 379 -20.10 -32.29 4.93
N ALA A 380 -20.51 -32.50 3.68
CA ALA A 380 -21.56 -33.45 3.30
C ALA A 380 -20.93 -34.76 2.78
N GLU A 381 -21.70 -35.86 2.75
CA GLU A 381 -21.19 -37.20 2.43
C GLU A 381 -20.47 -37.25 1.06
N ARG A 382 -19.40 -38.05 1.00
CA ARG A 382 -18.70 -38.43 -0.24
C ARG A 382 -19.31 -39.66 -0.88
#